data_AF-A0A2K8Z803-F1
#
_entry.id   AF-A0A2K8Z803-F1
#
_cell.length_a   1.000
_cell.length_b   1.000
_cell.length_c   1.000
_cell.angle_alpha   90.00
_cell.angle_beta   90.00
_cell.angle_gamma   90.00
#
_symmetry.space_group_name_H-M   'P 1'
#
loop_
_entity.id
_entity.type
_entity.pdbx_description
1 polymer ?
#
loop_
_entity_poly.entity_id
_entity_poly.type
_entity_poly.pdbx_seq_one_letter_code
_entity_poly.pdbx_strand_id
1 'polypeptide(L)'
;MPLSTGFTTTQFDKTTTPLAMLKTPPYLWLISLWLLMSVPLYSQDLSAYWPDLSGYWQGMEHDTNSFARPYPTSLTLVQSGTSLTGFLYQSAFFSDTVNVLFALEKGQFVNELGSFEISTPIRQQGPSGWCTGQFLFSYDAVRQRLYMRTTYREQACAPSLLELYRPTLKTNQFCSTAPKDLYLYGFDTRWYADAQRQVFLHRGNAYQPALDSTTTLYVTQMMYGSETPAVPVVITVDKVSLSVPTTVEAQCPGGKGQVVVQARGRLPLRYQLNQGPYQASPQFELTQVGSYSLTVADSLGCQVTQEVVLVNECESGIYLPTAFSPNGDGLNDELIVRFGFSSLTVEEFSVYDRWGSLLYRNTLPKLLYSGQALWSSQELARPLLPGVYGYQLRGRTARGQLFRLQRALVVLQE
;
A
#
# COMPACT_ATOMS: atom_id res chain seq x y z
N MET A 1 1.54 -23.43 -68.70
CA MET A 1 1.98 -23.86 -67.36
C MET A 1 0.98 -23.32 -66.34
N PRO A 2 0.27 -24.20 -65.60
CA PRO A 2 -0.92 -23.85 -64.83
C PRO A 2 -0.69 -23.85 -63.31
N LEU A 3 -1.70 -23.38 -62.57
CA LEU A 3 -2.19 -23.79 -61.23
C LEU A 3 -3.31 -22.78 -60.88
N SER A 4 -4.47 -23.05 -60.29
CA SER A 4 -5.28 -24.24 -60.03
C SER A 4 -6.60 -23.76 -59.39
N THR A 5 -7.73 -24.37 -59.77
CA THR A 5 -8.90 -24.84 -58.96
C THR A 5 -9.62 -23.89 -57.97
N GLY A 6 -10.94 -23.87 -57.80
CA GLY A 6 -12.04 -24.72 -58.32
C GLY A 6 -13.27 -24.60 -57.40
N PHE A 7 -14.46 -24.42 -57.98
CA PHE A 7 -15.78 -24.44 -57.33
C PHE A 7 -16.47 -25.80 -57.58
N THR A 8 -17.28 -26.31 -56.64
CA THR A 8 -18.75 -26.58 -56.80
C THR A 8 -19.32 -27.57 -55.76
N THR A 9 -20.59 -27.32 -55.46
CA THR A 9 -21.56 -27.96 -54.54
C THR A 9 -22.14 -29.26 -55.10
N THR A 10 -22.55 -30.23 -54.24
CA THR A 10 -23.76 -31.06 -54.47
C THR A 10 -24.21 -31.82 -53.20
N GLN A 11 -25.53 -31.85 -52.98
CA GLN A 11 -26.30 -32.65 -52.01
C GLN A 11 -26.22 -34.17 -52.29
N PHE A 12 -26.41 -35.01 -51.26
CA PHE A 12 -27.01 -36.35 -51.42
C PHE A 12 -27.74 -36.84 -50.15
N ASP A 13 -28.58 -37.85 -50.37
CA ASP A 13 -29.86 -38.20 -49.77
C ASP A 13 -29.80 -39.30 -48.68
N LYS A 14 -30.94 -39.50 -48.00
CA LYS A 14 -31.26 -40.49 -46.95
C LYS A 14 -31.05 -41.95 -47.38
N THR A 15 -30.69 -42.83 -46.44
CA THR A 15 -31.40 -44.12 -46.19
C THR A 15 -30.87 -44.87 -44.94
N THR A 16 -31.80 -45.51 -44.25
CA THR A 16 -31.77 -46.26 -42.98
C THR A 16 -31.49 -47.76 -43.14
N THR A 17 -30.92 -48.39 -42.09
CA THR A 17 -31.15 -49.76 -41.49
C THR A 17 -29.84 -50.50 -41.07
N PRO A 18 -29.86 -51.51 -40.17
CA PRO A 18 -29.88 -51.36 -38.70
C PRO A 18 -28.77 -52.13 -37.95
N LEU A 19 -28.63 -51.86 -36.63
CA LEU A 19 -27.71 -52.52 -35.71
C LEU A 19 -28.06 -54.00 -35.44
N ALA A 20 -27.04 -54.86 -35.49
CA ALA A 20 -27.07 -56.23 -34.97
C ALA A 20 -26.70 -56.26 -33.47
N MET A 21 -27.55 -56.91 -32.67
CA MET A 21 -27.33 -57.23 -31.26
C MET A 21 -26.31 -58.38 -31.12
N LEU A 22 -25.35 -58.25 -30.19
CA LEU A 22 -24.70 -59.39 -29.55
C LEU A 22 -24.83 -59.28 -28.03
N LYS A 23 -25.38 -60.34 -27.43
CA LYS A 23 -25.56 -60.58 -26.00
C LYS A 23 -24.23 -60.98 -25.33
N THR A 24 -24.00 -60.54 -24.10
CA THR A 24 -23.00 -61.10 -23.17
C THR A 24 -23.61 -61.37 -21.78
N PRO A 25 -23.11 -62.37 -21.02
CA PRO A 25 -23.83 -63.02 -19.91
C PRO A 25 -23.55 -62.40 -18.52
N PRO A 26 -24.30 -62.81 -17.46
CA PRO A 26 -24.27 -62.16 -16.15
C PRO A 26 -23.24 -62.79 -15.19
N TYR A 27 -23.14 -62.19 -14.01
CA TYR A 27 -22.33 -62.52 -12.82
C TYR A 27 -21.00 -61.77 -12.68
N LEU A 28 -21.00 -60.76 -11.80
CA LEU A 28 -20.16 -60.75 -10.59
C LEU A 28 -20.62 -59.61 -9.67
N TRP A 29 -21.13 -60.00 -8.51
CA TRP A 29 -21.39 -59.14 -7.37
C TRP A 29 -20.10 -58.88 -6.60
N LEU A 30 -20.07 -57.73 -5.90
CA LEU A 30 -19.11 -57.26 -4.89
C LEU A 30 -17.79 -56.69 -5.44
N ILE A 31 -17.63 -55.37 -5.31
CA ILE A 31 -16.52 -54.72 -4.58
C ILE A 31 -16.80 -53.20 -4.46
N SER A 32 -16.92 -52.76 -3.22
CA SER A 32 -16.66 -51.42 -2.65
C SER A 32 -17.23 -50.17 -3.33
N LEU A 33 -18.38 -49.74 -2.78
CA LEU A 33 -18.62 -48.40 -2.24
C LEU A 33 -17.32 -47.66 -1.88
N TRP A 34 -16.92 -46.62 -2.62
CA TRP A 34 -16.08 -45.47 -2.22
C TRP A 34 -15.63 -44.72 -3.50
N LEU A 35 -16.51 -43.88 -4.08
CA LEU A 35 -16.12 -42.65 -4.81
C LEU A 35 -17.37 -41.82 -5.15
N LEU A 36 -18.02 -41.24 -4.12
CA LEU A 36 -18.88 -40.08 -4.29
C LEU A 36 -18.13 -38.88 -3.71
N MET A 37 -17.10 -38.43 -4.42
CA MET A 37 -16.72 -37.03 -4.34
C MET A 37 -17.74 -36.27 -5.16
N SER A 38 -18.77 -35.76 -4.49
CA SER A 38 -19.56 -34.65 -5.01
C SER A 38 -18.60 -33.50 -5.23
N VAL A 39 -18.18 -33.32 -6.48
CA VAL A 39 -17.63 -32.07 -6.99
C VAL A 39 -18.62 -30.99 -6.57
N PRO A 40 -18.23 -29.98 -5.77
CA PRO A 40 -19.12 -28.85 -5.57
C PRO A 40 -19.35 -28.25 -6.95
N LEU A 41 -20.58 -28.36 -7.45
CA LEU A 41 -21.09 -27.50 -8.51
C LEU A 41 -20.95 -26.09 -7.93
N TYR A 42 -19.87 -25.42 -8.30
CA TYR A 42 -19.72 -24.00 -8.14
C TYR A 42 -20.78 -23.39 -9.05
N SER A 43 -22.00 -23.22 -8.53
CA SER A 43 -22.94 -22.30 -9.14
C SER A 43 -22.26 -20.95 -9.06
N GLN A 44 -21.59 -20.55 -10.15
CA GLN A 44 -21.34 -19.13 -10.36
C GLN A 44 -22.72 -18.51 -10.39
N ASP A 45 -23.07 -17.84 -9.31
CA ASP A 45 -24.25 -17.03 -9.20
C ASP A 45 -24.08 -15.94 -10.26
N LEU A 46 -24.60 -16.17 -11.47
CA LEU A 46 -24.72 -15.18 -12.54
C LEU A 46 -25.80 -14.16 -12.16
N SER A 47 -25.77 -13.67 -10.92
CA SER A 47 -26.34 -12.38 -10.61
C SER A 47 -25.54 -11.39 -11.46
N ALA A 48 -26.16 -10.98 -12.58
CA ALA A 48 -25.68 -9.87 -13.39
C ALA A 48 -25.29 -8.76 -12.41
N TYR A 49 -24.01 -8.39 -12.40
CA TYR A 49 -23.48 -7.36 -11.51
C TYR A 49 -24.12 -6.04 -11.92
N TRP A 50 -25.30 -5.74 -11.36
CA TRP A 50 -25.98 -4.47 -11.61
C TRP A 50 -25.11 -3.38 -11.00
N PRO A 51 -24.83 -2.29 -11.74
CA PRO A 51 -24.14 -1.16 -11.16
C PRO A 51 -24.97 -0.59 -10.00
N ASP A 52 -24.35 -0.43 -8.83
CA ASP A 52 -25.02 0.11 -7.64
C ASP A 52 -25.30 1.60 -7.80
N LEU A 53 -26.59 1.94 -7.88
CA LEU A 53 -27.08 3.32 -7.98
C LEU A 53 -27.25 3.98 -6.62
N SER A 54 -26.91 3.33 -5.50
CA SER A 54 -26.95 3.94 -4.16
C SER A 54 -26.00 5.13 -4.06
N GLY A 55 -26.46 6.24 -3.47
CA GLY A 55 -25.67 7.45 -3.30
C GLY A 55 -26.42 8.72 -3.67
N TYR A 56 -25.69 9.83 -3.75
CA TYR A 56 -26.22 11.15 -4.03
C TYR A 56 -25.97 11.56 -5.48
N TRP A 57 -27.01 12.07 -6.13
CA TRP A 57 -27.00 12.53 -7.51
C TRP A 57 -27.48 13.98 -7.56
N GLN A 58 -26.91 14.77 -8.46
CA GLN A 58 -27.21 16.19 -8.57
C GLN A 58 -27.32 16.63 -10.01
N GLY A 59 -28.18 17.58 -10.29
CA GLY A 59 -28.36 18.12 -11.62
C GLY A 59 -29.60 18.99 -11.70
N MET A 60 -30.29 18.92 -12.84
CA MET A 60 -31.43 19.80 -13.09
C MET A 60 -32.56 19.10 -13.81
N GLU A 61 -33.76 19.56 -13.49
CA GLU A 61 -34.97 19.31 -14.25
C GLU A 61 -35.26 20.49 -15.19
N HIS A 62 -35.67 20.17 -16.41
CA HIS A 62 -36.09 21.11 -17.43
C HIS A 62 -37.49 20.79 -17.91
N ASP A 63 -38.38 21.78 -17.92
CA ASP A 63 -39.61 21.68 -18.71
C ASP A 63 -39.22 21.45 -20.18
N THR A 64 -39.86 20.47 -20.83
CA THR A 64 -39.64 20.14 -22.24
C THR A 64 -39.82 21.34 -23.17
N ASN A 65 -40.52 22.40 -22.73
CA ASN A 65 -40.80 23.60 -23.52
C ASN A 65 -39.93 24.82 -23.17
N SER A 66 -39.08 24.78 -22.12
CA SER A 66 -38.24 25.93 -21.76
C SER A 66 -37.00 25.55 -20.94
N PHE A 67 -35.82 25.73 -21.55
CA PHE A 67 -34.52 25.53 -20.90
C PHE A 67 -34.07 26.72 -20.04
N ALA A 68 -34.82 27.84 -20.06
CA ALA A 68 -34.39 29.09 -19.44
C ALA A 68 -34.58 29.16 -17.92
N ARG A 69 -35.35 28.21 -17.34
CA ARG A 69 -35.72 28.21 -15.91
C ARG A 69 -35.63 26.80 -15.31
N PRO A 70 -34.42 26.22 -15.24
CA PRO A 70 -34.24 24.85 -14.77
C PRO A 70 -34.42 24.74 -13.25
N TYR A 71 -34.97 23.63 -12.77
CA TYR A 71 -35.12 23.38 -11.34
C TYR A 71 -33.92 22.57 -10.81
N PRO A 72 -33.06 23.15 -9.95
CA PRO A 72 -31.99 22.40 -9.33
C PRO A 72 -32.55 21.22 -8.56
N THR A 73 -32.07 20.04 -8.89
CA THR A 73 -32.59 18.76 -8.42
C THR A 73 -31.47 17.93 -7.84
N SER A 74 -31.74 17.26 -6.72
CA SER A 74 -30.88 16.21 -6.22
C SER A 74 -31.67 14.97 -5.85
N LEU A 75 -31.04 13.82 -6.00
CA LEU A 75 -31.64 12.52 -5.75
C LEU A 75 -30.70 11.70 -4.88
N THR A 76 -31.20 11.26 -3.73
CA THR A 76 -30.52 10.26 -2.90
C THR A 76 -31.17 8.92 -3.18
N LEU A 77 -30.37 7.93 -3.56
CA LEU A 77 -30.83 6.56 -3.80
C LEU A 77 -30.21 5.59 -2.80
N VAL A 78 -30.98 4.57 -2.43
CA VAL A 78 -30.53 3.36 -1.77
C VAL A 78 -31.10 2.18 -2.55
N GLN A 79 -30.22 1.33 -3.08
CA GLN A 79 -30.57 0.18 -3.88
C GLN A 79 -30.50 -1.11 -3.04
N SER A 80 -31.52 -1.95 -3.18
CA SER A 80 -31.55 -3.29 -2.60
C SER A 80 -32.07 -4.27 -3.67
N GLY A 81 -31.14 -5.03 -4.27
CA GLY A 81 -31.44 -5.81 -5.46
C GLY A 81 -31.89 -4.91 -6.62
N THR A 82 -33.10 -5.16 -7.13
CA THR A 82 -33.72 -4.33 -8.17
C THR A 82 -34.56 -3.18 -7.61
N SER A 83 -34.76 -3.12 -6.29
CA SER A 83 -35.58 -2.09 -5.66
C SER A 83 -34.77 -0.84 -5.37
N LEU A 84 -35.37 0.34 -5.60
CA LEU A 84 -34.81 1.64 -5.26
C LEU A 84 -35.71 2.35 -4.25
N THR A 85 -35.06 2.93 -3.24
CA THR A 85 -35.68 3.83 -2.26
C THR A 85 -34.84 5.09 -2.14
N GLY A 86 -35.38 6.12 -1.50
CA GLY A 86 -34.63 7.35 -1.23
C GLY A 86 -35.47 8.61 -1.34
N PHE A 87 -34.83 9.71 -1.72
CA PHE A 87 -35.45 11.03 -1.69
C PHE A 87 -35.09 11.87 -2.91
N LEU A 88 -36.08 12.58 -3.44
CA LEU A 88 -35.89 13.59 -4.47
C LEU A 88 -36.13 14.97 -3.86
N TYR A 89 -35.12 15.83 -3.95
CA TYR A 89 -35.18 17.22 -3.52
C TYR A 89 -35.14 18.13 -4.75
N GLN A 90 -35.96 19.17 -4.73
CA GLN A 90 -35.99 20.20 -5.76
C GLN A 90 -36.11 21.59 -5.17
N SER A 91 -35.56 22.56 -5.88
CA SER A 91 -35.68 23.98 -5.55
C SER A 91 -36.06 24.79 -6.78
N ALA A 92 -36.62 25.98 -6.57
CA ALA A 92 -36.90 26.90 -7.64
C ALA A 92 -35.60 27.51 -8.18
N PHE A 93 -35.53 27.75 -9.49
CA PHE A 93 -34.32 28.26 -10.16
C PHE A 93 -33.79 29.60 -9.61
N PHE A 94 -34.66 30.40 -8.98
CA PHE A 94 -34.35 31.73 -8.47
C PHE A 94 -34.11 31.79 -6.96
N SER A 95 -34.41 30.73 -6.21
CA SER A 95 -34.27 30.72 -4.76
C SER A 95 -34.27 29.30 -4.19
N ASP A 96 -33.28 28.99 -3.37
CA ASP A 96 -33.19 27.73 -2.62
C ASP A 96 -34.19 27.66 -1.44
N THR A 97 -34.74 28.80 -1.02
CA THR A 97 -35.78 28.88 0.03
C THR A 97 -37.16 28.42 -0.45
N VAL A 98 -37.37 28.30 -1.77
CA VAL A 98 -38.56 27.70 -2.35
C VAL A 98 -38.19 26.30 -2.82
N ASN A 99 -38.56 25.29 -2.03
CA ASN A 99 -38.09 23.92 -2.21
C ASN A 99 -39.10 22.87 -1.78
N VAL A 100 -38.85 21.63 -2.20
CA VAL A 100 -39.65 20.46 -1.88
C VAL A 100 -38.76 19.22 -1.73
N LEU A 101 -39.20 18.30 -0.89
CA LEU A 101 -38.59 16.98 -0.69
C LEU A 101 -39.66 15.90 -0.80
N PHE A 102 -39.42 14.91 -1.64
CA PHE A 102 -40.29 13.74 -1.85
C PHE A 102 -39.61 12.45 -1.43
N ALA A 103 -40.40 11.49 -0.94
CA ALA A 103 -39.97 10.09 -0.87
C ALA A 103 -40.08 9.46 -2.25
N LEU A 104 -39.14 8.57 -2.58
CA LEU A 104 -39.28 7.70 -3.74
C LEU A 104 -40.23 6.54 -3.41
N GLU A 105 -41.20 6.33 -4.29
CA GLU A 105 -42.15 5.24 -4.24
C GLU A 105 -41.93 4.30 -5.44
N LYS A 106 -42.16 2.99 -5.23
CA LYS A 106 -42.09 1.95 -6.28
C LYS A 106 -40.81 2.00 -7.14
N GLY A 107 -39.70 2.39 -6.54
CA GLY A 107 -38.44 2.51 -7.27
C GLY A 107 -37.94 1.15 -7.75
N GLN A 108 -37.54 1.07 -9.02
CA GLN A 108 -36.97 -0.13 -9.62
C GLN A 108 -35.82 0.20 -10.57
N PHE A 109 -34.86 -0.73 -10.67
CA PHE A 109 -33.73 -0.64 -11.61
C PHE A 109 -33.32 -2.02 -12.12
N VAL A 110 -33.35 -2.19 -13.44
CA VAL A 110 -33.01 -3.42 -14.17
C VAL A 110 -32.48 -3.04 -15.55
N ASN A 111 -31.38 -3.66 -16.01
CA ASN A 111 -30.83 -3.48 -17.36
C ASN A 111 -30.55 -2.01 -17.72
N GLU A 112 -29.90 -1.27 -16.81
CA GLU A 112 -29.55 0.15 -17.00
C GLU A 112 -30.76 1.09 -17.15
N LEU A 113 -31.98 0.56 -16.96
CA LEU A 113 -33.22 1.30 -16.98
C LEU A 113 -33.83 1.26 -15.58
N GLY A 114 -34.42 2.36 -15.17
CA GLY A 114 -35.12 2.40 -13.90
C GLY A 114 -36.32 3.32 -13.92
N SER A 115 -37.09 3.21 -12.85
CA SER A 115 -38.27 4.04 -12.64
C SER A 115 -38.51 4.28 -11.16
N PHE A 116 -39.21 5.37 -10.84
CA PHE A 116 -39.80 5.60 -9.53
C PHE A 116 -40.99 6.55 -9.66
N GLU A 117 -41.78 6.66 -8.60
CA GLU A 117 -42.86 7.62 -8.47
C GLU A 117 -42.58 8.56 -7.29
N ILE A 118 -43.08 9.80 -7.39
CA ILE A 118 -43.23 10.72 -6.26
C ILE A 118 -44.70 11.12 -6.18
N SER A 119 -45.26 11.15 -4.97
CA SER A 119 -46.69 11.43 -4.79
C SER A 119 -46.96 12.55 -3.79
N THR A 120 -46.38 12.47 -2.59
CA THR A 120 -46.68 13.38 -1.49
C THR A 120 -45.40 14.03 -0.97
N PRO A 121 -45.32 15.36 -0.92
CA PRO A 121 -44.17 16.04 -0.31
C PRO A 121 -44.01 15.62 1.15
N ILE A 122 -42.80 15.23 1.54
CA ILE A 122 -42.41 15.05 2.95
C ILE A 122 -42.23 16.43 3.61
N ARG A 123 -41.64 17.37 2.87
CA ARG A 123 -41.35 18.73 3.30
C ARG A 123 -41.45 19.67 2.12
N GLN A 124 -41.96 20.87 2.35
CA GLN A 124 -41.98 21.94 1.36
C GLN A 124 -41.81 23.31 2.03
N GLN A 125 -41.21 24.26 1.31
CA GLN A 125 -41.09 25.66 1.70
C GLN A 125 -41.44 26.56 0.50
N GLY A 126 -42.20 27.63 0.74
CA GLY A 126 -42.71 28.53 -0.32
C GLY A 126 -44.09 28.12 -0.89
N PRO A 127 -44.63 28.88 -1.85
CA PRO A 127 -45.95 28.62 -2.43
C PRO A 127 -46.01 27.27 -3.17
N SER A 128 -47.13 26.56 -3.02
CA SER A 128 -47.34 25.17 -3.48
C SER A 128 -47.72 25.06 -4.95
N GLY A 129 -47.08 24.14 -5.68
CA GLY A 129 -47.38 23.78 -7.07
C GLY A 129 -46.42 22.76 -7.66
N TRP A 130 -45.82 21.91 -6.82
CA TRP A 130 -44.82 20.92 -7.24
C TRP A 130 -45.50 19.74 -7.92
N CYS A 131 -45.02 19.40 -9.11
CA CYS A 131 -45.57 18.33 -9.92
C CYS A 131 -45.22 16.95 -9.32
N THR A 132 -46.17 16.02 -9.39
CA THR A 132 -46.02 14.67 -8.86
C THR A 132 -46.30 13.66 -9.97
N GLY A 133 -45.61 12.52 -9.97
CA GLY A 133 -45.69 11.63 -11.12
C GLY A 133 -44.62 10.57 -11.19
N GLN A 134 -44.51 9.99 -12.38
CA GLN A 134 -43.57 8.91 -12.68
C GLN A 134 -42.32 9.46 -13.34
N PHE A 135 -41.18 8.91 -12.94
CA PHE A 135 -39.87 9.17 -13.50
C PHE A 135 -39.38 7.88 -14.14
N LEU A 136 -39.02 7.94 -15.42
CA LEU A 136 -38.37 6.85 -16.14
C LEU A 136 -36.96 7.30 -16.50
N PHE A 137 -35.94 6.50 -16.18
CA PHE A 137 -34.56 6.89 -16.40
C PHE A 137 -33.69 5.79 -17.00
N SER A 138 -32.60 6.24 -17.61
CA SER A 138 -31.49 5.41 -18.08
C SER A 138 -30.21 5.79 -17.34
N TYR A 139 -29.34 4.81 -17.11
CA TYR A 139 -28.06 5.00 -16.45
C TYR A 139 -26.90 4.84 -17.42
N ASP A 140 -26.01 5.83 -17.46
CA ASP A 140 -24.75 5.80 -18.19
C ASP A 140 -23.60 5.63 -17.18
N ALA A 141 -23.03 4.43 -17.13
CA ALA A 141 -21.97 4.07 -16.20
C ALA A 141 -20.65 4.82 -16.45
N VAL A 142 -20.36 5.17 -17.70
CA VAL A 142 -19.11 5.86 -18.07
C VAL A 142 -19.15 7.30 -17.60
N ARG A 143 -20.29 7.96 -17.75
CA ARG A 143 -20.48 9.36 -17.36
C ARG A 143 -20.97 9.55 -15.93
N GLN A 144 -21.32 8.47 -15.23
CA GLN A 144 -21.99 8.53 -13.94
C GLN A 144 -23.22 9.44 -14.01
N ARG A 145 -24.08 9.18 -14.99
CA ARG A 145 -25.22 10.02 -15.34
C ARG A 145 -26.54 9.25 -15.34
N LEU A 146 -27.56 9.80 -14.71
CA LEU A 146 -28.96 9.42 -14.88
C LEU A 146 -29.64 10.42 -15.81
N TYR A 147 -30.25 9.91 -16.87
CA TYR A 147 -31.05 10.70 -17.80
C TYR A 147 -32.50 10.26 -17.70
N MET A 148 -33.40 11.16 -17.28
CA MET A 148 -34.79 10.85 -16.94
C MET A 148 -35.79 11.64 -17.76
N ARG A 149 -36.97 11.05 -17.93
CA ARG A 149 -38.19 11.68 -18.46
C ARG A 149 -39.30 11.54 -17.44
N THR A 150 -40.11 12.56 -17.29
CA THR A 150 -41.22 12.58 -16.33
C THR A 150 -42.57 12.46 -17.02
N THR A 151 -43.53 11.90 -16.30
CA THR A 151 -44.95 11.93 -16.63
C THR A 151 -45.69 12.40 -15.39
N TYR A 152 -46.14 13.66 -15.41
CA TYR A 152 -46.82 14.28 -14.27
C TYR A 152 -48.32 13.99 -14.25
N ARG A 153 -48.89 13.97 -13.04
CA ARG A 153 -50.31 13.69 -12.78
C ARG A 153 -51.16 14.96 -12.91
N GLU A 154 -50.61 16.09 -12.52
CA GLU A 154 -51.30 17.38 -12.58
C GLU A 154 -51.37 17.89 -14.02
N GLN A 155 -52.58 18.25 -14.49
CA GLN A 155 -52.80 18.74 -15.86
C GLN A 155 -52.04 20.03 -16.18
N ALA A 156 -51.67 20.81 -15.16
CA ALA A 156 -50.90 22.05 -15.31
C ALA A 156 -49.38 21.79 -15.50
N CYS A 157 -48.92 20.55 -15.29
CA CYS A 157 -47.51 20.19 -15.35
C CYS A 157 -47.17 19.57 -16.71
N ALA A 158 -46.30 20.24 -17.48
CA ALA A 158 -45.76 19.68 -18.70
C ALA A 158 -44.70 18.60 -18.38
N PRO A 159 -44.57 17.55 -19.20
CA PRO A 159 -43.47 16.60 -19.09
C PRO A 159 -42.11 17.31 -19.08
N SER A 160 -41.15 16.76 -18.35
CA SER A 160 -39.83 17.33 -18.15
C SER A 160 -38.72 16.31 -18.38
N LEU A 161 -37.51 16.84 -18.57
CA LEU A 161 -36.27 16.08 -18.70
C LEU A 161 -35.38 16.36 -17.50
N LEU A 162 -34.82 15.31 -16.90
CA LEU A 162 -33.83 15.44 -15.84
C LEU A 162 -32.50 14.86 -16.29
N GLU A 163 -31.43 15.60 -16.02
CA GLU A 163 -30.07 15.05 -16.08
C GLU A 163 -29.42 15.18 -14.71
N LEU A 164 -29.13 14.05 -14.08
CA LEU A 164 -28.43 13.99 -12.80
C LEU A 164 -27.08 13.30 -12.97
N TYR A 165 -26.06 13.85 -12.35
CA TYR A 165 -24.71 13.33 -12.35
C TYR A 165 -24.29 13.01 -10.92
N ARG A 166 -23.47 11.97 -10.76
CA ARG A 166 -22.82 11.67 -9.50
C ARG A 166 -21.36 12.10 -9.61
N PRO A 167 -20.92 13.13 -8.86
CA PRO A 167 -19.50 13.46 -8.79
C PRO A 167 -18.78 12.33 -8.06
N THR A 168 -18.10 11.47 -8.81
CA THR A 168 -17.21 10.44 -8.26
C THR A 168 -15.79 10.68 -8.71
N LEU A 169 -14.85 10.45 -7.80
CA LEU A 169 -13.45 10.38 -8.16
C LEU A 169 -13.20 9.14 -9.00
N LYS A 170 -12.39 9.30 -10.06
CA LYS A 170 -11.84 8.16 -10.81
C LYS A 170 -11.01 7.24 -9.91
N THR A 171 -10.30 7.83 -8.96
CA THR A 171 -9.53 7.13 -7.92
C THR A 171 -9.50 8.00 -6.66
N ASN A 172 -9.64 7.38 -5.50
CA ASN A 172 -9.76 8.06 -4.20
C ASN A 172 -8.75 7.58 -3.16
N GLN A 173 -7.82 6.71 -3.54
CA GLN A 173 -6.80 6.16 -2.64
C GLN A 173 -5.42 6.47 -3.21
N PHE A 174 -4.61 7.17 -2.43
CA PHE A 174 -3.29 7.62 -2.85
C PHE A 174 -2.25 7.44 -1.74
N CYS A 175 -1.00 7.26 -2.13
CA CYS A 175 0.13 7.30 -1.20
C CYS A 175 0.40 8.73 -0.74
N SER A 176 1.00 8.94 0.43
CA SER A 176 1.35 10.29 0.94
C SER A 176 2.43 11.06 0.18
N THR A 177 2.80 10.63 -1.04
CA THR A 177 3.79 11.27 -1.91
C THR A 177 3.21 12.54 -2.58
N ALA A 178 3.84 13.05 -3.65
CA ALA A 178 3.57 14.27 -4.44
C ALA A 178 2.06 14.61 -4.73
N PRO A 179 1.74 15.79 -5.34
CA PRO A 179 0.36 16.24 -5.57
C PRO A 179 -0.57 15.19 -6.19
N LYS A 180 -1.86 15.20 -5.83
CA LYS A 180 -2.83 14.18 -6.24
C LYS A 180 -3.61 14.63 -7.46
N ASP A 181 -3.53 13.89 -8.55
CA ASP A 181 -4.38 14.16 -9.71
C ASP A 181 -5.79 13.64 -9.45
N LEU A 182 -6.65 14.52 -8.95
CA LEU A 182 -8.06 14.24 -8.72
C LEU A 182 -8.82 14.50 -10.00
N TYR A 183 -9.45 13.45 -10.54
CA TYR A 183 -10.34 13.54 -11.69
C TYR A 183 -11.75 13.16 -11.30
N LEU A 184 -12.70 14.01 -11.64
CA LEU A 184 -14.12 13.77 -11.43
C LEU A 184 -14.83 13.40 -12.73
N TYR A 185 -15.80 12.50 -12.63
CA TYR A 185 -16.88 12.40 -13.60
C TYR A 185 -17.91 13.50 -13.27
N GLY A 186 -17.95 14.57 -14.07
CA GLY A 186 -18.80 15.73 -13.84
C GLY A 186 -18.72 16.76 -14.97
N PHE A 187 -19.48 17.85 -14.85
CA PHE A 187 -19.50 18.98 -15.77
C PHE A 187 -19.37 20.29 -15.00
N ASP A 188 -18.50 21.18 -15.47
CA ASP A 188 -18.19 22.50 -14.88
C ASP A 188 -18.14 22.48 -13.34
N THR A 189 -17.31 21.57 -12.81
CA THR A 189 -17.22 21.33 -11.37
C THR A 189 -16.48 22.45 -10.64
N ARG A 190 -16.87 22.72 -9.39
CA ARG A 190 -16.14 23.59 -8.47
C ARG A 190 -15.80 22.83 -7.19
N TRP A 191 -14.64 23.13 -6.64
CA TRP A 191 -14.10 22.49 -5.44
C TRP A 191 -14.05 23.51 -4.30
N TYR A 192 -14.47 23.08 -3.12
CA TYR A 192 -14.51 23.86 -1.90
C TYR A 192 -13.89 23.10 -0.73
N ALA A 193 -13.36 23.83 0.26
CA ALA A 193 -12.84 23.24 1.49
C ALA A 193 -13.95 22.92 2.50
N ASP A 194 -15.12 23.55 2.37
CA ASP A 194 -16.25 23.44 3.30
C ASP A 194 -17.59 23.21 2.58
N ALA A 195 -18.54 22.61 3.29
CA ALA A 195 -19.88 22.29 2.77
C ALA A 195 -20.72 23.54 2.46
N GLN A 196 -20.43 24.66 3.13
CA GLN A 196 -21.15 25.93 2.99
C GLN A 196 -20.66 26.75 1.79
N ARG A 197 -19.70 26.23 1.02
CA ARG A 197 -19.14 26.84 -0.19
C ARG A 197 -18.47 28.19 0.07
N GLN A 198 -17.93 28.39 1.28
CA GLN A 198 -17.30 29.66 1.67
C GLN A 198 -15.85 29.77 1.18
N VAL A 199 -15.14 28.65 1.12
CA VAL A 199 -13.72 28.58 0.75
C VAL A 199 -13.59 27.86 -0.59
N PHE A 200 -13.58 28.65 -1.66
CA PHE A 200 -13.35 28.16 -3.02
C PHE A 200 -11.88 27.74 -3.23
N LEU A 201 -11.67 26.57 -3.83
CA LEU A 201 -10.34 25.99 -4.08
C LEU A 201 -10.00 25.92 -5.56
N HIS A 202 -10.91 25.43 -6.40
CA HIS A 202 -10.62 25.15 -7.81
C HIS A 202 -11.87 25.09 -8.69
N ARG A 203 -11.71 25.35 -10.00
CA ARG A 203 -12.74 25.12 -11.03
C ARG A 203 -12.20 24.15 -12.09
N GLY A 204 -13.01 23.16 -12.42
CA GLY A 204 -12.71 22.16 -13.44
C GLY A 204 -12.71 20.74 -12.89
N ASN A 205 -12.86 19.78 -13.81
CA ASN A 205 -13.00 18.35 -13.50
C ASN A 205 -11.67 17.69 -13.08
N ALA A 206 -10.55 18.38 -13.24
CA ALA A 206 -9.22 17.92 -12.86
C ALA A 206 -8.63 18.91 -11.85
N TYR A 207 -8.26 18.44 -10.67
CA TYR A 207 -7.70 19.25 -9.60
C TYR A 207 -6.47 18.56 -9.00
N GLN A 208 -5.40 19.32 -8.77
CA GLN A 208 -4.12 18.78 -8.30
C GLN A 208 -3.70 19.37 -6.93
N PRO A 209 -4.38 19.05 -5.82
CA PRO A 209 -4.01 19.54 -4.50
C PRO A 209 -2.78 18.82 -3.93
N ALA A 210 -2.04 19.52 -3.08
CA ALA A 210 -1.09 18.91 -2.16
C ALA A 210 -1.85 18.40 -0.94
N LEU A 211 -1.96 17.08 -0.79
CA LEU A 211 -2.64 16.43 0.33
C LEU A 211 -1.66 15.47 1.01
N ASP A 212 -1.45 15.66 2.31
CA ASP A 212 -0.58 14.84 3.13
C ASP A 212 -1.36 13.89 4.04
N SER A 213 -2.69 13.99 4.08
CA SER A 213 -3.56 13.25 4.98
C SER A 213 -4.95 13.09 4.36
N THR A 214 -5.71 12.09 4.84
CA THR A 214 -7.07 11.86 4.38
C THR A 214 -7.91 13.12 4.57
N THR A 215 -8.44 13.63 3.47
CA THR A 215 -9.10 14.94 3.40
C THR A 215 -10.46 14.80 2.74
N THR A 216 -11.45 15.49 3.29
CA THR A 216 -12.76 15.65 2.65
C THR A 216 -12.78 17.00 1.94
N LEU A 217 -13.00 16.98 0.63
CA LEU A 217 -13.31 18.18 -0.15
C LEU A 217 -14.79 18.18 -0.52
N TYR A 218 -15.30 19.33 -0.91
CA TYR A 218 -16.69 19.48 -1.32
C TYR A 218 -16.76 19.90 -2.78
N VAL A 219 -17.60 19.22 -3.54
CA VAL A 219 -17.73 19.44 -4.98
C VAL A 219 -19.14 19.90 -5.31
N THR A 220 -19.24 20.94 -6.11
CA THR A 220 -20.48 21.36 -6.76
C THR A 220 -20.32 21.27 -8.27
N GLN A 221 -21.43 21.37 -9.00
CA GLN A 221 -21.44 21.51 -10.44
C GLN A 221 -22.19 22.77 -10.83
N MET A 222 -21.64 23.49 -11.79
CA MET A 222 -22.38 24.53 -12.49
C MET A 222 -23.14 23.89 -13.63
N MET A 223 -24.47 23.96 -13.54
CA MET A 223 -25.35 23.47 -14.58
C MET A 223 -26.15 24.66 -15.07
N TYR A 224 -25.84 25.15 -16.28
CA TYR A 224 -26.53 26.26 -16.95
C TYR A 224 -26.79 27.51 -16.07
N GLY A 225 -25.77 27.94 -15.32
CA GLY A 225 -25.82 29.16 -14.51
C GLY A 225 -26.28 28.97 -13.05
N SER A 226 -26.80 27.79 -12.71
CA SER A 226 -27.13 27.40 -11.33
C SER A 226 -26.08 26.48 -10.75
N GLU A 227 -25.76 26.68 -9.46
CA GLU A 227 -24.80 25.85 -8.74
C GLU A 227 -25.53 24.83 -7.87
N THR A 228 -25.17 23.55 -8.02
CA THR A 228 -25.77 22.47 -7.23
C THR A 228 -25.35 22.56 -5.75
N PRO A 229 -26.07 21.84 -4.86
CA PRO A 229 -25.59 21.62 -3.48
C PRO A 229 -24.20 20.99 -3.46
N ALA A 230 -23.47 21.22 -2.37
CA ALA A 230 -22.12 20.68 -2.19
C ALA A 230 -22.16 19.20 -1.77
N VAL A 231 -21.40 18.36 -2.46
CA VAL A 231 -21.26 16.92 -2.19
C VAL A 231 -19.88 16.62 -1.60
N PRO A 232 -19.76 15.90 -0.48
CA PRO A 232 -18.48 15.53 0.07
C PRO A 232 -17.80 14.46 -0.79
N VAL A 233 -16.51 14.64 -1.03
CA VAL A 233 -15.62 13.70 -1.69
C VAL A 233 -14.45 13.43 -0.75
N VAL A 234 -14.36 12.19 -0.28
CA VAL A 234 -13.28 11.76 0.64
C VAL A 234 -12.11 11.26 -0.18
N ILE A 235 -10.95 11.89 0.01
CA ILE A 235 -9.68 11.49 -0.59
C ILE A 235 -8.86 10.81 0.50
N THR A 236 -8.67 9.52 0.37
CA THR A 236 -7.90 8.71 1.33
C THR A 236 -6.42 8.78 0.97
N VAL A 237 -5.61 9.21 1.94
CA VAL A 237 -4.15 9.25 1.81
C VAL A 237 -3.55 8.22 2.77
N ASP A 238 -3.03 7.14 2.20
CA ASP A 238 -2.35 6.09 2.94
C ASP A 238 -0.90 6.46 3.20
N LYS A 239 -0.46 6.22 4.44
CA LYS A 239 0.92 6.42 4.90
C LYS A 239 1.52 5.08 5.27
N VAL A 240 2.69 4.80 4.68
CA VAL A 240 3.53 3.68 5.09
C VAL A 240 4.64 4.22 5.99
N SER A 241 4.78 3.64 7.17
CA SER A 241 5.86 3.96 8.10
C SER A 241 6.74 2.74 8.30
N LEU A 242 8.05 2.94 8.39
CA LEU A 242 9.04 1.91 8.61
C LEU A 242 9.94 2.32 9.79
N SER A 243 10.25 1.37 10.66
CA SER A 243 11.13 1.53 11.81
C SER A 243 12.10 0.35 11.87
N VAL A 244 13.38 0.64 11.67
CA VAL A 244 14.51 -0.29 11.84
C VAL A 244 15.67 0.43 12.54
N PRO A 245 16.55 -0.30 13.24
CA PRO A 245 17.79 0.29 13.75
C PRO A 245 18.63 0.82 12.59
N THR A 246 19.28 1.98 12.78
CA THR A 246 20.20 2.56 11.79
C THR A 246 21.51 1.77 11.68
N THR A 247 21.85 1.00 12.71
CA THR A 247 22.97 0.07 12.65
C THR A 247 22.66 -1.24 13.36
N VAL A 248 23.14 -2.32 12.77
CA VAL A 248 23.11 -3.68 13.32
C VAL A 248 24.55 -4.12 13.58
N GLU A 249 24.80 -4.70 14.74
CA GLU A 249 26.08 -5.32 15.07
C GLU A 249 26.11 -6.76 14.57
N ALA A 250 27.24 -7.16 14.00
CA ALA A 250 27.43 -8.53 13.54
C ALA A 250 27.50 -9.52 14.71
N GLN A 251 26.88 -10.68 14.54
CA GLN A 251 27.04 -11.85 15.39
C GLN A 251 28.41 -12.51 15.15
N CYS A 252 29.09 -12.83 16.26
CA CYS A 252 30.42 -13.40 16.27
C CYS A 252 30.39 -14.88 16.73
N PRO A 253 31.18 -15.79 16.12
CA PRO A 253 32.02 -15.61 14.94
C PRO A 253 31.19 -15.70 13.64
N GLY A 254 31.47 -14.86 12.64
CA GLY A 254 30.84 -14.98 11.31
C GLY A 254 30.57 -13.66 10.59
N GLY A 255 30.48 -12.54 11.31
CA GLY A 255 30.35 -11.22 10.67
C GLY A 255 28.98 -10.95 10.04
N LYS A 256 27.97 -11.78 10.35
CA LYS A 256 26.60 -11.68 9.84
C LYS A 256 25.71 -10.92 10.82
N GLY A 257 24.64 -10.29 10.35
CA GLY A 257 23.64 -9.63 11.19
C GLY A 257 22.22 -10.13 10.90
N GLN A 258 21.28 -9.79 11.77
CA GLN A 258 19.85 -9.99 11.52
C GLN A 258 19.09 -8.71 11.83
N VAL A 259 18.07 -8.42 11.04
CA VAL A 259 17.18 -7.28 11.25
C VAL A 259 15.74 -7.69 11.06
N VAL A 260 14.87 -7.18 11.93
CA VAL A 260 13.41 -7.34 11.83
C VAL A 260 12.81 -5.97 11.57
N VAL A 261 12.10 -5.84 10.46
CA VAL A 261 11.45 -4.60 10.05
C VAL A 261 10.11 -4.43 10.76
N GLN A 262 9.93 -3.32 11.47
CA GLN A 262 8.62 -2.91 11.97
C GLN A 262 8.01 -1.91 11.00
N ALA A 263 6.82 -2.20 10.48
CA ALA A 263 6.14 -1.31 9.55
C ALA A 263 4.64 -1.22 9.81
N ARG A 264 4.03 -0.12 9.35
CA ARG A 264 2.59 0.11 9.34
C ARG A 264 2.18 0.61 7.96
N GLY A 265 1.01 0.20 7.49
CA GLY A 265 0.48 0.54 6.18
C GLY A 265 -0.67 -0.40 5.81
N ARG A 266 -1.16 -0.29 4.57
CA ARG A 266 -2.27 -1.11 4.08
C ARG A 266 -1.84 -2.55 3.80
N LEU A 267 -2.54 -3.52 4.38
CA LEU A 267 -2.20 -4.95 4.21
C LEU A 267 -2.58 -5.49 2.82
N PRO A 268 -1.88 -6.53 2.32
CA PRO A 268 -0.63 -7.10 2.87
C PRO A 268 0.59 -6.18 2.63
N LEU A 269 1.50 -6.16 3.61
CA LEU A 269 2.80 -5.51 3.46
C LEU A 269 3.80 -6.46 2.78
N ARG A 270 4.71 -5.90 2.00
CA ARG A 270 5.83 -6.58 1.36
C ARG A 270 7.13 -5.87 1.69
N TYR A 271 8.19 -6.63 1.94
CA TYR A 271 9.49 -6.15 2.39
C TYR A 271 10.55 -6.50 1.36
N GLN A 272 11.52 -5.62 1.16
CA GLN A 272 12.61 -5.81 0.21
C GLN A 272 13.93 -5.36 0.85
N LEU A 273 14.97 -6.16 0.66
CA LEU A 273 16.35 -5.81 0.99
C LEU A 273 17.11 -5.45 -0.29
N ASN A 274 17.72 -4.27 -0.30
CA ASN A 274 18.40 -3.67 -1.44
C ASN A 274 17.49 -3.68 -2.69
N GLN A 275 17.96 -4.25 -3.80
CA GLN A 275 17.20 -4.44 -5.04
C GLN A 275 16.73 -5.90 -5.21
N GLY A 276 16.69 -6.67 -4.12
CA GLY A 276 16.23 -8.07 -4.14
C GLY A 276 14.72 -8.22 -4.39
N PRO A 277 14.20 -9.44 -4.44
CA PRO A 277 12.76 -9.66 -4.56
C PRO A 277 12.01 -9.24 -3.28
N TYR A 278 10.76 -8.79 -3.45
CA TYR A 278 9.85 -8.55 -2.34
C TYR A 278 9.39 -9.86 -1.69
N GLN A 279 9.44 -9.92 -0.36
CA GLN A 279 8.97 -11.04 0.47
C GLN A 279 7.90 -10.59 1.48
N ALA A 280 7.14 -11.54 2.04
CA ALA A 280 6.13 -11.26 3.07
C ALA A 280 6.72 -11.24 4.50
N SER A 281 7.87 -11.92 4.71
CA SER A 281 8.54 -11.95 6.01
C SER A 281 9.26 -10.61 6.28
N PRO A 282 9.11 -10.00 7.47
CA PRO A 282 9.82 -8.78 7.85
C PRO A 282 11.28 -9.02 8.29
N GLN A 283 11.78 -10.25 8.20
CA GLN A 283 13.10 -10.63 8.71
C GLN A 283 14.12 -10.76 7.58
N PHE A 284 15.31 -10.19 7.80
CA PHE A 284 16.44 -10.27 6.86
C PHE A 284 17.74 -10.67 7.56
N GLU A 285 18.54 -11.46 6.88
CA GLU A 285 19.93 -11.74 7.23
C GLU A 285 20.85 -10.80 6.45
N LEU A 286 21.78 -10.15 7.15
CA LEU A 286 22.79 -9.27 6.58
C LEU A 286 24.11 -10.05 6.52
N THR A 287 24.58 -10.38 5.32
CA THR A 287 25.67 -11.36 5.16
C THR A 287 27.06 -10.74 5.10
N GLN A 288 27.15 -9.44 4.79
CA GLN A 288 28.39 -8.69 4.65
C GLN A 288 28.31 -7.33 5.36
N VAL A 289 29.44 -6.86 5.89
CA VAL A 289 29.55 -5.52 6.49
C VAL A 289 29.30 -4.46 5.42
N GLY A 290 28.52 -3.43 5.75
CA GLY A 290 28.18 -2.35 4.83
C GLY A 290 26.74 -1.87 4.96
N SER A 291 26.36 -0.96 4.08
CA SER A 291 25.02 -0.38 4.02
C SER A 291 24.03 -1.28 3.27
N TYR A 292 22.82 -1.35 3.80
CA TYR A 292 21.66 -2.02 3.21
C TYR A 292 20.48 -1.05 3.14
N SER A 293 19.70 -1.14 2.08
CA SER A 293 18.46 -0.39 1.89
C SER A 293 17.28 -1.30 2.17
N LEU A 294 16.47 -1.00 3.18
CA LEU A 294 15.24 -1.74 3.50
C LEU A 294 14.04 -0.95 2.99
N THR A 295 13.27 -1.56 2.09
CA THR A 295 12.06 -0.98 1.51
C THR A 295 10.83 -1.76 1.96
N VAL A 296 9.79 -1.05 2.37
CA VAL A 296 8.46 -1.62 2.63
C VAL A 296 7.47 -1.05 1.65
N ALA A 297 6.66 -1.92 1.05
CA ALA A 297 5.56 -1.59 0.17
C ALA A 297 4.24 -2.12 0.75
N ASP A 298 3.17 -1.34 0.62
CA ASP A 298 1.83 -1.75 0.98
C ASP A 298 1.01 -2.24 -0.22
N SER A 299 -0.24 -2.66 0.00
CA SER A 299 -1.10 -3.19 -1.08
C SER A 299 -1.62 -2.14 -2.05
N LEU A 300 -1.55 -0.85 -1.70
CA LEU A 300 -1.84 0.27 -2.60
C LEU A 300 -0.61 0.63 -3.47
N GLY A 301 0.57 0.10 -3.13
CA GLY A 301 1.83 0.37 -3.81
C GLY A 301 2.62 1.53 -3.19
N CYS A 302 2.25 1.98 -1.99
CA CYS A 302 2.96 3.01 -1.25
C CYS A 302 4.24 2.45 -0.65
N GLN A 303 5.34 3.20 -0.79
CA GLN A 303 6.67 2.72 -0.41
C GLN A 303 7.41 3.69 0.49
N VAL A 304 8.20 3.13 1.40
CA VAL A 304 9.17 3.85 2.22
C VAL A 304 10.46 3.04 2.30
N THR A 305 11.60 3.72 2.28
CA THR A 305 12.93 3.12 2.31
C THR A 305 13.75 3.72 3.44
N GLN A 306 14.47 2.88 4.18
CA GLN A 306 15.42 3.30 5.21
C GLN A 306 16.74 2.54 5.06
N GLU A 307 17.85 3.24 5.28
CA GLU A 307 19.18 2.64 5.31
C GLU A 307 19.48 2.02 6.69
N VAL A 308 20.10 0.85 6.67
CA VAL A 308 20.70 0.19 7.85
C VAL A 308 22.12 -0.23 7.52
N VAL A 309 23.06 0.01 8.45
CA VAL A 309 24.45 -0.41 8.29
C VAL A 309 24.71 -1.66 9.12
N LEU A 310 25.37 -2.68 8.56
CA LEU A 310 25.96 -3.76 9.32
C LEU A 310 27.41 -3.41 9.65
N VAL A 311 27.77 -3.44 10.93
CA VAL A 311 29.16 -3.25 11.39
C VAL A 311 29.69 -4.54 12.01
N ASN A 312 31.00 -4.78 11.87
CA ASN A 312 31.69 -5.90 12.49
C ASN A 312 32.66 -5.41 13.55
N GLU A 313 32.29 -5.62 14.82
CA GLU A 313 33.10 -5.30 16.00
C GLU A 313 33.55 -6.58 16.74
N CYS A 314 33.56 -7.72 16.04
CA CYS A 314 33.99 -8.99 16.62
C CYS A 314 35.44 -8.97 17.10
N GLU A 315 35.72 -9.67 18.21
CA GLU A 315 37.08 -9.87 18.75
C GLU A 315 38.06 -10.44 17.71
N SER A 316 37.58 -11.29 16.79
CA SER A 316 38.40 -11.83 15.71
C SER A 316 38.95 -10.75 14.75
N GLY A 317 38.36 -9.56 14.74
CA GLY A 317 38.86 -8.39 14.02
C GLY A 317 39.97 -7.65 14.75
N ILE A 318 40.30 -8.00 16.00
CA ILE A 318 41.40 -7.44 16.76
C ILE A 318 42.66 -8.28 16.52
N TYR A 319 43.64 -7.65 15.88
CA TYR A 319 44.94 -8.21 15.60
C TYR A 319 45.99 -7.62 16.53
N LEU A 320 46.72 -8.51 17.22
CA LEU A 320 47.99 -8.21 17.86
C LEU A 320 49.06 -9.13 17.23
N PRO A 321 50.29 -8.63 16.99
CA PRO A 321 51.42 -9.44 16.60
C PRO A 321 51.64 -10.60 17.58
N THR A 322 52.03 -11.75 17.06
CA THR A 322 52.38 -12.93 17.88
C THR A 322 53.83 -12.90 18.34
N ALA A 323 54.65 -12.02 17.77
CA ALA A 323 56.06 -11.87 18.10
C ALA A 323 56.50 -10.40 18.00
N PHE A 324 57.43 -9.98 18.86
CA PHE A 324 58.06 -8.67 18.83
C PHE A 324 59.55 -8.75 19.25
N SER A 325 60.35 -7.75 18.84
CA SER A 325 61.80 -7.68 19.02
C SER A 325 62.16 -6.36 19.72
N PRO A 326 62.09 -6.28 21.05
CA PRO A 326 62.35 -5.03 21.78
C PRO A 326 63.86 -4.75 21.92
N ASN A 327 64.54 -4.50 20.81
CA ASN A 327 65.98 -4.24 20.73
C ASN A 327 66.32 -2.74 20.56
N GLY A 328 65.31 -1.90 20.34
CA GLY A 328 65.44 -0.44 20.22
C GLY A 328 65.86 0.04 18.82
N ASP A 329 65.74 -0.78 17.79
CA ASP A 329 66.06 -0.40 16.41
C ASP A 329 64.89 0.30 15.67
N GLY A 330 63.74 0.44 16.33
CA GLY A 330 62.52 1.04 15.81
C GLY A 330 61.64 0.08 15.00
N LEU A 331 62.06 -1.18 14.80
CA LEU A 331 61.35 -2.21 14.05
C LEU A 331 60.79 -3.25 15.02
N ASN A 332 59.46 -3.32 15.11
CA ASN A 332 58.77 -4.34 15.92
C ASN A 332 59.15 -4.30 17.41
N ASP A 333 59.51 -3.13 17.92
CA ASP A 333 59.83 -2.88 19.34
C ASP A 333 58.60 -2.81 20.26
N GLU A 334 57.42 -2.54 19.68
CA GLU A 334 56.16 -2.31 20.41
C GLU A 334 55.05 -3.24 19.91
N LEU A 335 54.14 -3.61 20.81
CA LEU A 335 52.92 -4.31 20.42
C LEU A 335 51.91 -3.32 19.84
N ILE A 336 51.86 -3.25 18.51
CA ILE A 336 50.88 -2.43 17.81
C ILE A 336 49.58 -3.21 17.62
N VAL A 337 48.47 -2.69 18.13
CA VAL A 337 47.15 -3.30 17.94
C VAL A 337 46.51 -2.77 16.65
N ARG A 338 45.88 -3.65 15.86
CA ARG A 338 45.16 -3.29 14.64
C ARG A 338 43.75 -3.86 14.67
N PHE A 339 42.78 -3.09 14.20
CA PHE A 339 41.37 -3.47 14.11
C PHE A 339 40.64 -2.66 13.05
N GLY A 340 39.44 -3.12 12.66
CA GLY A 340 38.64 -2.55 11.57
C GLY A 340 37.51 -1.58 11.98
N PHE A 341 37.39 -1.27 13.28
CA PHE A 341 36.37 -0.35 13.83
C PHE A 341 37.00 0.95 14.37
N SER A 342 36.18 1.92 14.76
CA SER A 342 36.62 3.32 14.99
C SER A 342 37.60 3.49 16.16
N SER A 343 37.37 2.79 17.27
CA SER A 343 38.25 2.84 18.44
C SER A 343 38.06 1.64 19.34
N LEU A 344 39.00 1.45 20.26
CA LEU A 344 38.97 0.40 21.26
C LEU A 344 39.43 0.96 22.60
N THR A 345 38.69 0.70 23.67
CA THR A 345 39.09 1.05 25.03
C THR A 345 39.65 -0.20 25.69
N VAL A 346 40.96 -0.24 25.92
CA VAL A 346 41.60 -1.27 26.72
C VAL A 346 41.31 -0.98 28.18
N GLU A 347 40.68 -1.91 28.89
CA GLU A 347 40.40 -1.81 30.33
C GLU A 347 41.50 -2.50 31.16
N GLU A 348 42.10 -3.56 30.63
CA GLU A 348 43.20 -4.28 31.29
C GLU A 348 44.14 -4.91 30.26
N PHE A 349 45.46 -4.74 30.48
CA PHE A 349 46.51 -5.48 29.78
C PHE A 349 47.47 -6.10 30.81
N SER A 350 47.70 -7.41 30.74
CA SER A 350 48.61 -8.14 31.61
C SER A 350 49.53 -9.04 30.81
N VAL A 351 50.80 -9.17 31.24
CA VAL A 351 51.82 -10.06 30.66
C VAL A 351 52.33 -11.02 31.73
N TYR A 352 52.52 -12.28 31.36
CA TYR A 352 52.91 -13.39 32.21
C TYR A 352 54.13 -14.11 31.64
N ASP A 353 54.98 -14.66 32.51
CA ASP A 353 56.04 -15.58 32.11
C ASP A 353 55.48 -16.93 31.63
N ARG A 354 56.37 -17.81 31.15
CA ARG A 354 56.00 -19.16 30.68
C ARG A 354 55.33 -20.03 31.76
N TRP A 355 55.55 -19.72 33.04
CA TRP A 355 55.04 -20.48 34.18
C TRP A 355 53.75 -19.88 34.76
N GLY A 356 53.27 -18.76 34.19
CA GLY A 356 52.06 -18.07 34.63
C GLY A 356 52.29 -17.00 35.71
N SER A 357 53.53 -16.67 36.05
CA SER A 357 53.83 -15.57 36.97
C SER A 357 53.56 -14.23 36.28
N LEU A 358 52.87 -13.32 36.97
CA LEU A 358 52.57 -11.98 36.46
C LEU A 358 53.84 -11.12 36.38
N LEU A 359 54.16 -10.61 35.19
CA LEU A 359 55.30 -9.73 34.93
C LEU A 359 54.89 -8.26 34.80
N TYR A 360 53.74 -8.01 34.20
CA TYR A 360 53.18 -6.67 33.98
C TYR A 360 51.67 -6.71 34.12
N ARG A 361 51.09 -5.65 34.68
CA ARG A 361 49.65 -5.40 34.68
C ARG A 361 49.38 -3.91 34.63
N ASN A 362 48.50 -3.52 33.72
CA ASN A 362 47.93 -2.19 33.64
C ASN A 362 46.41 -2.29 33.58
N THR A 363 45.73 -1.59 34.49
CA THR A 363 44.26 -1.53 34.60
C THR A 363 43.72 -0.13 34.37
N LEU A 364 44.57 0.80 33.91
CA LEU A 364 44.14 2.15 33.55
C LEU A 364 43.53 2.11 32.15
N PRO A 365 42.27 2.57 31.98
CA PRO A 365 41.64 2.58 30.68
C PRO A 365 42.45 3.38 29.65
N LYS A 366 42.75 2.77 28.52
CA LYS A 366 43.48 3.39 27.40
C LYS A 366 42.64 3.32 26.14
N LEU A 367 42.25 4.49 25.62
CA LEU A 367 41.62 4.60 24.31
C LEU A 367 42.69 4.44 23.23
N LEU A 368 42.45 3.53 22.29
CA LEU A 368 43.32 3.23 21.16
C LEU A 368 42.56 3.40 19.85
N TYR A 369 43.28 3.92 18.86
CA TYR A 369 42.94 3.87 17.44
C TYR A 369 43.79 2.79 16.76
N SER A 370 43.27 2.26 15.64
CA SER A 370 43.94 1.17 14.91
C SER A 370 45.34 1.60 14.47
N GLY A 371 46.35 0.77 14.77
CA GLY A 371 47.76 1.04 14.47
C GLY A 371 48.54 1.75 15.57
N GLN A 372 47.94 2.03 16.73
CA GLN A 372 48.65 2.56 17.89
C GLN A 372 49.31 1.46 18.74
N ALA A 373 50.39 1.83 19.43
CA ALA A 373 51.07 0.97 20.39
C ALA A 373 50.19 0.71 21.61
N LEU A 374 49.89 -0.57 21.85
CA LEU A 374 49.27 -1.05 23.07
C LEU A 374 50.24 -0.95 24.24
N TRP A 375 51.44 -1.52 24.07
CA TRP A 375 52.44 -1.72 25.11
C TRP A 375 53.85 -1.92 24.55
N SER A 376 54.86 -1.52 25.31
CA SER A 376 56.29 -1.80 25.07
C SER A 376 56.92 -2.49 26.28
N SER A 377 57.89 -3.39 26.05
CA SER A 377 58.63 -4.03 27.14
C SER A 377 59.52 -3.07 27.93
N GLN A 378 59.77 -1.85 27.40
CA GLN A 378 60.49 -0.79 28.12
C GLN A 378 59.75 -0.34 29.39
N GLU A 379 58.44 -0.63 29.50
CA GLU A 379 57.67 -0.38 30.71
C GLU A 379 58.00 -1.35 31.87
N LEU A 380 58.80 -2.39 31.61
CA LEU A 380 59.26 -3.33 32.63
C LEU A 380 60.56 -2.85 33.29
N ALA A 381 60.72 -3.13 34.59
CA ALA A 381 61.95 -2.84 35.32
C ALA A 381 63.15 -3.68 34.86
N ARG A 382 62.92 -4.80 34.16
CA ARG A 382 63.95 -5.67 33.61
C ARG A 382 63.59 -6.05 32.16
N PRO A 383 64.57 -6.09 31.24
CA PRO A 383 64.34 -6.56 29.88
C PRO A 383 63.77 -7.98 29.87
N LEU A 384 62.86 -8.25 28.94
CA LEU A 384 62.38 -9.60 28.70
C LEU A 384 63.48 -10.41 28.01
N LEU A 385 63.77 -11.60 28.54
CA LEU A 385 64.61 -12.56 27.84
C LEU A 385 63.85 -13.14 26.64
N PRO A 386 64.56 -13.58 25.58
CA PRO A 386 63.93 -14.25 24.46
C PRO A 386 63.15 -15.49 24.92
N GLY A 387 61.94 -15.66 24.41
CA GLY A 387 61.07 -16.75 24.85
C GLY A 387 59.59 -16.50 24.61
N VAL A 388 58.77 -17.40 25.13
CA VAL A 388 57.30 -17.34 25.01
C VAL A 388 56.70 -16.84 26.32
N TYR A 389 55.88 -15.82 26.20
CA TYR A 389 55.13 -15.17 27.27
C TYR A 389 53.63 -15.33 27.01
N GLY A 390 52.82 -15.22 28.05
CA GLY A 390 51.37 -15.10 27.92
C GLY A 390 50.93 -13.65 28.06
N TYR A 391 49.90 -13.23 27.33
CA TYR A 391 49.23 -11.96 27.64
C TYR A 391 47.72 -12.13 27.75
N GLN A 392 47.11 -11.25 28.55
CA GLN A 392 45.67 -11.06 28.62
C GLN A 392 45.35 -9.61 28.29
N LEU A 393 44.43 -9.40 27.35
CA LEU A 393 43.90 -8.08 27.00
C LEU A 393 42.37 -8.12 27.13
N ARG A 394 41.81 -7.18 27.89
CA ARG A 394 40.36 -7.01 28.06
C ARG A 394 40.00 -5.57 27.76
N GLY A 395 38.87 -5.37 27.10
CA GLY A 395 38.37 -4.03 26.82
C GLY A 395 37.02 -4.02 26.13
N ARG A 396 36.69 -2.86 25.55
CA ARG A 396 35.47 -2.60 24.79
C ARG A 396 35.77 -2.01 23.43
N THR A 397 34.96 -2.36 22.43
CA THR A 397 34.95 -1.67 21.13
C THR A 397 34.29 -0.29 21.28
N ALA A 398 34.28 0.51 20.21
CA ALA A 398 33.67 1.84 20.19
C ALA A 398 32.18 1.86 20.58
N ARG A 399 31.45 0.76 20.37
CA ARG A 399 30.04 0.62 20.74
C ARG A 399 29.80 -0.08 22.07
N GLY A 400 30.87 -0.42 22.78
CA GLY A 400 30.80 -0.98 24.13
C GLY A 400 30.82 -2.51 24.18
N GLN A 401 30.94 -3.21 23.03
CA GLN A 401 31.05 -4.67 22.99
C GLN A 401 32.34 -5.11 23.69
N LEU A 402 32.19 -5.99 24.69
CA LEU A 402 33.30 -6.54 25.45
C LEU A 402 34.09 -7.55 24.62
N PHE A 403 35.42 -7.52 24.72
CA PHE A 403 36.30 -8.55 24.17
C PHE A 403 37.35 -8.98 25.21
N ARG A 404 37.85 -10.21 25.09
CA ARG A 404 38.92 -10.74 25.96
C ARG A 404 39.85 -11.66 25.17
N LEU A 405 41.04 -11.16 24.91
CA LEU A 405 42.10 -11.91 24.24
C LEU A 405 43.05 -12.52 25.27
N GLN A 406 43.36 -13.80 25.12
CA GLN A 406 44.40 -14.51 25.85
C GLN A 406 45.24 -15.31 24.86
N ARG A 407 46.49 -14.89 24.64
CA ARG A 407 47.36 -15.50 23.62
C ARG A 407 48.82 -15.55 24.08
N ALA A 408 49.60 -16.33 23.35
CA ALA A 408 51.05 -16.34 23.49
C ALA A 408 51.68 -15.15 22.75
N LEU A 409 52.77 -14.64 23.30
CA LEU A 409 53.62 -13.61 22.72
C LEU A 409 55.07 -14.10 22.73
N VAL A 410 55.71 -14.08 21.57
CA VAL A 410 57.12 -14.47 21.41
C VAL A 410 58.00 -13.22 21.47
N VAL A 411 58.99 -13.22 22.35
CA VAL A 411 60.07 -12.23 22.37
C VAL A 411 61.24 -12.80 21.60
N LEU A 412 61.68 -12.09 20.56
CA LEU A 412 62.82 -12.46 19.72
C LEU A 412 64.09 -11.76 20.22
N GLN A 413 65.24 -12.37 19.90
CA GLN A 413 66.55 -11.74 20.00
C GLN A 413 67.07 -11.58 18.57
N GLU A 414 67.53 -10.38 18.21
CA GLU A 414 68.44 -10.19 17.08
C GLU A 414 69.83 -9.81 17.60
#